data_AF-A0A2N1RW27-F1
#
_entry.id   AF-A0A2N1RW27-F1
#
_cell.length_a   1.000
_cell.length_b   1.000
_cell.length_c   1.000
_cell.angle_alpha   90.00
_cell.angle_beta   90.00
_cell.angle_gamma   90.00
#
_symmetry.space_group_name_H-M   'P 1'
#
loop_
_entity.id
_entity.type
_entity.pdbx_description
1 polymer ?
#
loop_
_entity_poly.entity_id
_entity_poly.type
_entity_poly.pdbx_seq_one_letter_code
_entity_poly.pdbx_strand_id
1 'polypeptide(L)'
;MKTHLTNREIDDFVSGLSSAEGEGRVREHIALCPQCRALTSTLSAAVTGEPSAELPGDHVRESVISEWYRMHEIEVLKKDIAKPRFSRLVAGLATAASAVIAVSVYFIISTMTVNGAYPLEVSEVSGRAYINSSMPAINQKLSPGDIIVTGRDSSLSASVSGYEIFLGRSSSVEIVHNSIDRGLRFMLRHGSVVSRSSGSVEYSFECGGYSIVPAGTEFMLSYSDGRLFAAVSQGKVVIADSEFRIEISAGEKWSSDNRESLEHLDKETEQLLKSPSGGVWPSEAYLKNRGAIINEPANRSLSGEEPVIKTAEENNEESVSSVKDLREKQENIRANRELREDMNSIKKEQRDGKRLRNRE
;
A
#
# COMPACT_ATOMS: atom_id res chain seq x y z
N MET A 1 11.95 -3.79 44.07
CA MET A 1 12.94 -3.42 43.03
C MET A 1 12.33 -2.34 42.16
N LYS A 2 12.97 -1.17 41.99
CA LYS A 2 12.29 0.04 41.47
C LYS A 2 12.86 0.65 40.18
N THR A 3 13.85 0.06 39.53
CA THR A 3 14.39 0.56 38.26
C THR A 3 14.45 -0.57 37.25
N HIS A 4 13.87 -0.33 36.08
CA HIS A 4 14.02 -1.20 34.92
C HIS A 4 15.50 -1.28 34.50
N LEU A 5 15.88 -2.39 33.88
CA LEU A 5 17.19 -2.49 33.21
C LEU A 5 17.27 -1.44 32.11
N THR A 6 18.46 -0.87 31.93
CA THR A 6 18.74 0.01 30.79
C THR A 6 18.78 -0.81 29.50
N ASN A 7 18.46 -0.18 28.37
CA ASN A 7 18.52 -0.85 27.06
C ASN A 7 19.91 -1.44 26.77
N ARG A 8 20.97 -0.76 27.23
CA ARG A 8 22.36 -1.23 27.10
C ARG A 8 22.61 -2.52 27.89
N GLU A 9 22.11 -2.63 29.12
CA GLU A 9 22.27 -3.83 29.94
C GLU A 9 21.53 -5.04 29.35
N ILE A 10 20.40 -4.80 28.68
CA ILE A 10 19.64 -5.85 27.98
C ILE A 10 20.37 -6.27 26.69
N ASP A 11 20.90 -5.30 25.94
CA ASP A 11 21.66 -5.55 24.71
C ASP A 11 22.96 -6.31 24.97
N ASP A 12 23.75 -5.86 25.96
CA ASP A 12 24.98 -6.54 26.40
C ASP A 12 24.66 -7.97 26.88
N PHE A 13 23.49 -8.21 27.47
CA PHE A 13 23.06 -9.54 27.93
C PHE A 13 22.65 -10.46 26.78
N VAL A 14 21.82 -9.98 25.84
CA VAL A 14 21.39 -10.76 24.67
C VAL A 14 22.56 -11.07 23.73
N SER A 15 23.51 -10.14 23.62
CA SER A 15 24.70 -10.29 22.77
C SER A 15 25.83 -11.10 23.41
N GLY A 16 25.66 -11.57 24.66
CA GLY A 16 26.69 -12.34 25.39
C GLY A 16 27.94 -11.52 25.76
N LEU A 17 27.83 -10.18 25.79
CA LEU A 17 28.91 -9.25 26.13
C LEU A 17 28.89 -8.83 27.60
N SER A 18 27.87 -9.26 28.35
CA SER A 18 27.76 -9.02 29.78
C SER A 18 28.85 -9.75 30.57
N SER A 19 29.43 -9.07 31.56
CA SER A 19 30.26 -9.74 32.56
C SER A 19 29.46 -10.79 33.35
N ALA A 20 30.11 -11.82 33.91
CA ALA A 20 29.44 -12.87 34.67
C ALA A 20 28.60 -12.33 35.85
N GLU A 21 29.05 -11.25 36.50
CA GLU A 21 28.32 -10.56 37.56
C GLU A 21 27.11 -9.78 37.01
N GLY A 22 27.28 -9.14 35.85
CA GLY A 22 26.21 -8.44 35.12
C GLY A 22 25.11 -9.37 34.63
N GLU A 23 25.46 -10.55 34.10
CA GLU A 23 24.51 -11.57 33.66
C GLU A 23 23.63 -12.08 34.80
N GLY A 24 24.21 -12.33 35.98
CA GLY A 24 23.47 -12.80 37.15
C GLY A 24 22.38 -11.82 37.56
N ARG A 25 22.74 -10.53 37.64
CA ARG A 25 21.81 -9.43 37.96
C ARG A 25 20.70 -9.28 36.91
N VAL A 26 21.03 -9.39 35.62
CA VAL A 26 20.05 -9.29 34.54
C VAL A 26 19.08 -10.47 34.55
N ARG A 27 19.56 -11.71 34.75
CA ARG A 27 18.70 -12.91 34.90
C ARG A 27 17.75 -12.79 36.08
N GLU A 28 18.25 -12.37 37.24
CA GLU A 28 17.44 -12.19 38.44
C GLU A 28 16.35 -11.12 38.22
N HIS A 29 16.69 -10.01 37.56
CA HIS A 29 15.72 -8.97 37.23
C HIS A 29 14.65 -9.43 36.25
N ILE A 30 15.03 -10.12 35.16
CA ILE A 30 14.10 -10.62 34.14
C ILE A 30 13.14 -11.69 34.72
N ALA A 31 13.59 -12.44 35.74
CA ALA A 31 12.72 -13.36 36.49
C ALA A 31 11.59 -12.63 37.25
N LEU A 32 11.77 -11.36 37.60
CA LEU A 32 10.84 -10.58 38.41
C LEU A 32 10.11 -9.47 37.64
N CYS A 33 10.64 -8.99 36.50
CA CYS A 33 10.09 -7.90 35.70
C CYS A 33 9.56 -8.38 34.33
N PRO A 34 8.22 -8.42 34.12
CA PRO A 34 7.62 -8.85 32.86
C PRO A 34 7.99 -8.00 31.65
N GLN A 35 8.16 -6.68 31.84
CA GLN A 35 8.50 -5.75 30.75
C GLN A 35 9.92 -5.97 30.22
N CYS A 36 10.90 -6.07 31.12
CA CYS A 36 12.28 -6.37 30.73
C CYS A 36 12.40 -7.78 30.13
N ARG A 37 11.58 -8.74 30.59
CA ARG A 37 11.49 -10.08 29.99
C ARG A 37 11.03 -10.04 28.55
N ALA A 38 9.93 -9.34 28.27
CA ALA A 38 9.38 -9.22 26.92
C ALA A 38 10.40 -8.58 25.95
N LEU A 39 11.05 -7.49 26.38
CA LEU A 39 12.07 -6.83 25.57
C LEU A 39 13.27 -7.74 25.28
N THR A 40 13.74 -8.49 26.29
CA THR A 40 14.85 -9.45 26.13
C THR A 40 14.46 -10.59 25.17
N SER A 41 13.23 -11.12 25.25
CA SER A 41 12.78 -12.17 24.33
C SER A 41 12.68 -11.69 22.88
N THR A 42 12.20 -10.46 22.66
CA THR A 42 12.11 -9.89 21.31
C THR A 42 13.49 -9.72 20.68
N LEU A 43 14.45 -9.18 21.44
CA LEU A 43 15.82 -8.99 20.97
C LEU A 43 16.53 -10.34 20.77
N SER A 44 16.36 -11.29 21.68
CA SER A 44 16.92 -12.64 21.53
C SER A 44 16.37 -13.35 20.29
N ALA A 45 15.07 -13.23 20.00
CA ALA A 45 14.46 -13.80 18.80
C ALA A 45 15.01 -13.16 17.53
N ALA A 46 15.21 -11.83 17.53
CA ALA A 46 15.81 -11.12 16.40
C ALA A 46 17.27 -11.53 16.14
N VAL A 47 18.05 -11.78 17.20
CA VAL A 47 19.48 -12.15 17.10
C VAL A 47 19.67 -13.63 16.75
N THR A 48 18.87 -14.53 17.33
CA THR A 48 19.01 -15.98 17.13
C THR A 48 18.31 -16.50 15.87
N GLY A 49 17.48 -15.68 15.23
CA GLY A 49 16.75 -16.07 14.02
C GLY A 49 15.75 -17.21 14.24
N GLU A 50 15.39 -17.52 15.50
CA GLU A 50 14.30 -18.44 15.78
C GLU A 50 12.97 -17.82 15.29
N PRO A 51 12.10 -18.63 14.65
CA PRO A 51 10.90 -18.12 14.01
C PRO A 51 9.89 -17.63 15.04
N SER A 52 9.97 -16.34 15.37
CA SER A 52 8.83 -15.56 15.85
C SER A 52 7.78 -15.50 14.74
N ALA A 53 6.51 -15.63 15.09
CA ALA A 53 5.38 -15.65 14.14
C ALA A 53 5.20 -14.35 13.33
N GLU A 54 6.00 -13.33 13.61
CA GLU A 54 6.06 -12.08 12.83
C GLU A 54 7.53 -11.86 12.45
N LEU A 55 7.90 -12.27 11.24
CA LEU A 55 9.19 -11.97 10.65
C LEU A 55 9.19 -10.50 10.19
N PRO A 56 10.11 -9.65 10.66
CA PRO A 56 10.41 -8.41 9.96
C PRO A 56 10.98 -8.77 8.58
N GLY A 57 10.43 -8.17 7.51
CA GLY A 57 10.77 -8.50 6.13
C GLY A 57 12.27 -8.37 5.84
N ASP A 58 12.75 -9.06 4.79
CA ASP A 58 14.18 -9.20 4.45
C ASP A 58 14.95 -7.87 4.41
N HIS A 59 14.28 -6.76 4.11
CA HIS A 59 14.86 -5.42 4.17
C HIS A 59 15.31 -4.96 5.57
N VAL A 60 14.58 -5.32 6.63
CA VAL A 60 14.98 -4.97 8.01
C VAL A 60 16.18 -5.82 8.40
N ARG A 61 16.21 -7.09 8.00
CA ARG A 61 17.33 -7.99 8.22
C ARG A 61 18.60 -7.51 7.50
N GLU A 62 18.49 -7.13 6.23
CA GLU A 62 19.62 -6.56 5.47
C GLU A 62 20.09 -5.22 6.04
N SER A 63 19.19 -4.39 6.52
CA SER A 63 19.53 -3.10 7.15
C SER A 63 20.26 -3.30 8.50
N VAL A 64 19.82 -4.27 9.31
CA VAL A 64 20.50 -4.61 10.57
C VAL A 64 21.86 -5.28 10.31
N ILE A 65 21.95 -6.18 9.32
CA ILE A 65 23.22 -6.85 8.96
C ILE A 65 24.21 -5.85 8.35
N SER A 66 23.77 -4.95 7.48
CA SER A 66 24.66 -3.94 6.87
C SER A 66 25.17 -2.94 7.90
N GLU A 67 24.34 -2.52 8.86
CA GLU A 67 24.76 -1.63 9.94
C GLU A 67 25.67 -2.34 10.94
N TRP A 68 25.45 -3.64 11.19
CA TRP A 68 26.35 -4.50 11.95
C TRP A 68 27.74 -4.60 11.32
N TYR A 69 27.82 -4.84 10.00
CA TYR A 69 29.10 -4.83 9.27
C TYR A 69 29.78 -3.45 9.30
N ARG A 70 29.01 -2.37 9.13
CA ARG A 70 29.54 -0.99 9.18
C ARG A 70 30.14 -0.63 10.54
N MET A 71 29.51 -1.09 11.62
CA MET A 71 30.03 -0.87 12.98
C MET A 71 31.27 -1.71 13.29
N HIS A 72 31.33 -2.95 12.81
CA HIS A 72 32.46 -3.84 13.07
C HIS A 72 33.67 -3.60 12.16
N GLU A 73 33.50 -3.08 10.95
CA GLU A 73 34.63 -2.68 10.08
C GLU A 73 35.42 -1.51 10.71
N ILE A 74 34.77 -0.69 11.55
CA ILE A 74 35.41 0.39 12.33
C ILE A 74 36.17 -0.14 13.56
N GLU A 75 35.79 -1.28 14.13
CA GLU A 75 36.45 -1.86 15.31
C GLU A 75 37.69 -2.69 14.98
N VAL A 76 37.77 -3.31 13.80
CA VAL A 76 38.94 -4.12 13.40
C VAL A 76 40.20 -3.27 13.17
N LEU A 77 40.07 -1.97 12.91
CA LEU A 77 41.20 -1.03 12.73
C LEU A 77 41.79 -0.48 14.04
N LYS A 78 41.30 -0.90 15.21
CA LYS A 78 41.73 -0.38 16.53
C LYS A 78 42.53 -1.35 17.40
N LYS A 79 43.04 -2.44 16.85
CA LYS A 79 44.01 -3.29 17.54
C LYS A 79 45.42 -2.96 17.05
N ASP A 80 46.28 -2.61 18.00
CA ASP A 80 47.70 -2.26 17.86
C ASP A 80 48.04 -0.82 17.46
N ILE A 81 47.75 0.13 18.36
CA ILE A 81 48.53 1.38 18.42
C ILE A 81 49.11 1.53 19.82
N ALA A 82 50.42 1.26 19.90
CA ALA A 82 51.25 1.50 21.06
C ALA A 82 51.11 2.96 21.54
N LYS A 83 50.90 3.15 22.85
CA LYS A 83 50.80 4.46 23.50
C LYS A 83 52.03 5.35 23.20
N PRO A 84 51.89 6.50 22.51
CA PRO A 84 52.95 7.51 22.49
C PRO A 84 52.70 8.54 23.60
N ARG A 85 53.80 8.93 24.27
CA ARG A 85 53.87 9.88 25.39
C ARG A 85 53.66 11.36 24.99
N PHE A 86 52.65 11.69 24.19
CA PHE A 86 52.35 13.07 23.81
C PHE A 86 50.85 13.42 23.99
N SER A 87 50.39 13.41 25.24
CA SER A 87 48.96 13.55 25.59
C SER A 87 48.37 14.95 25.42
N ARG A 88 49.18 16.01 25.37
CA ARG A 88 48.68 17.40 25.39
C ARG A 88 48.34 17.99 24.02
N LEU A 89 49.00 17.54 22.95
CA LEU A 89 48.69 17.97 21.57
C LEU A 89 47.53 17.17 20.96
N VAL A 90 47.43 15.88 21.29
CA VAL A 90 46.35 15.01 20.81
C VAL A 90 45.00 15.40 21.40
N ALA A 91 44.95 15.86 22.66
CA ALA A 91 43.71 16.33 23.28
C ALA A 91 43.14 17.58 22.59
N GLY A 92 44.00 18.51 22.13
CA GLY A 92 43.56 19.72 21.42
C GLY A 92 43.08 19.45 19.98
N LEU A 93 43.69 18.47 19.29
CA LEU A 93 43.22 18.01 17.98
C LEU A 93 41.94 17.17 18.09
N ALA A 94 41.79 16.37 19.14
CA ALA A 94 40.59 15.56 19.36
C ALA A 94 39.36 16.43 19.68
N THR A 95 39.50 17.50 20.45
CA THR A 95 38.38 18.43 20.73
C THR A 95 37.97 19.20 19.47
N ALA A 96 38.93 19.66 18.66
CA ALA A 96 38.65 20.29 17.37
C ALA A 96 37.94 19.32 16.41
N ALA A 97 38.42 18.08 16.30
CA ALA A 97 37.77 17.05 15.47
C ALA A 97 36.35 16.70 15.96
N SER A 98 36.13 16.59 17.28
CA SER A 98 34.80 16.34 17.84
C SER A 98 33.84 17.50 17.61
N ALA A 99 34.32 18.75 17.63
CA ALA A 99 33.51 19.93 17.32
C ALA A 99 33.12 19.95 15.84
N VAL A 100 34.06 19.62 14.94
CA VAL A 100 33.77 19.50 13.50
C VAL A 100 32.75 18.39 13.25
N ILE A 101 32.93 17.21 13.85
CA ILE A 101 31.97 16.09 13.70
C ILE A 101 30.60 16.47 14.26
N ALA A 102 30.53 17.09 15.45
CA ALA A 102 29.26 17.52 16.04
C ALA A 102 28.56 18.58 15.17
N VAL A 103 29.31 19.53 14.60
CA VAL A 103 28.79 20.53 13.67
C VAL A 103 28.34 19.87 12.36
N SER A 104 29.09 18.91 11.82
CA SER A 104 28.70 18.17 10.62
C SER A 104 27.46 17.30 10.84
N VAL A 105 27.36 16.61 11.97
CA VAL A 105 26.17 15.84 12.37
C VAL A 105 24.98 16.76 12.58
N TYR A 106 25.17 17.91 13.23
CA TYR A 106 24.13 18.94 13.36
C TYR A 106 23.69 19.47 11.99
N PHE A 107 24.63 19.73 11.08
CA PHE A 107 24.30 20.15 9.72
C PHE A 107 23.50 19.08 8.98
N ILE A 108 23.93 17.82 9.02
CA ILE A 108 23.23 16.68 8.38
C ILE A 108 21.81 16.52 8.96
N ILE A 109 21.67 16.52 10.29
CA ILE A 109 20.36 16.44 10.96
C ILE A 109 19.49 17.65 10.59
N SER A 110 20.05 18.87 10.59
CA SER A 110 19.32 20.09 10.24
C SER A 110 18.88 20.14 8.77
N THR A 111 19.70 19.63 7.85
CA THR A 111 19.35 19.49 6.43
C THR A 111 18.34 18.39 6.16
N MET A 112 18.20 17.41 7.06
CA MET A 112 17.14 16.40 6.98
C MET A 112 15.79 16.89 7.53
N THR A 113 15.75 18.05 8.19
CA THR A 113 14.54 18.57 8.86
C THR A 113 13.79 19.68 8.13
N VAL A 114 14.08 19.94 6.85
CA VAL A 114 13.30 20.90 6.04
C VAL A 114 12.70 20.22 4.79
N ASN A 115 12.17 19.01 4.95
CA ASN A 115 11.22 18.50 3.97
C ASN A 115 9.85 19.02 4.39
N GLY A 116 9.46 20.19 3.88
CA GLY A 116 8.08 20.66 4.08
C GLY A 116 7.13 19.61 3.53
N ALA A 117 6.15 19.17 4.33
CA ALA A 117 5.08 18.30 3.87
C ALA A 117 3.96 19.16 3.27
N TYR A 118 3.29 18.67 2.23
CA TYR A 118 2.01 19.27 1.85
C TYR A 118 1.01 18.94 2.97
N PRO A 119 0.32 19.92 3.57
CA PRO A 119 -0.70 19.62 4.57
C PRO A 119 -1.97 19.11 3.87
N LEU A 120 -1.93 17.89 3.32
CA LEU A 120 -3.10 17.23 2.78
C LEU A 120 -4.06 16.94 3.94
N GLU A 121 -5.23 17.56 3.91
CA GLU A 121 -6.18 17.55 5.01
C GLU A 121 -7.52 17.02 4.54
N VAL A 122 -8.19 16.24 5.40
CA VAL A 122 -9.55 15.76 5.15
C VAL A 122 -10.51 16.95 5.10
N SER A 123 -11.14 17.19 3.97
CA SER A 123 -12.06 18.31 3.77
C SER A 123 -13.53 17.90 3.97
N GLU A 124 -13.89 16.69 3.57
CA GLU A 124 -15.27 16.19 3.64
C GLU A 124 -15.29 14.69 3.93
N VAL A 125 -16.25 14.25 4.76
CA VAL A 125 -16.48 12.83 5.05
C VAL A 125 -17.98 12.57 5.00
N SER A 126 -18.39 11.56 4.23
CA SER A 126 -19.76 11.07 4.17
C SER A 126 -19.79 9.57 4.45
N GLY A 127 -20.73 9.12 5.28
CA GLY A 127 -20.87 7.72 5.66
C GLY A 127 -19.72 7.18 6.54
N ARG A 128 -19.38 5.90 6.35
CA ARG A 128 -18.32 5.19 7.07
C ARG A 128 -17.02 5.23 6.26
N ALA A 129 -16.15 6.16 6.61
CA ALA A 129 -14.76 6.19 6.17
C ALA A 129 -13.83 5.98 7.36
N TYR A 130 -12.64 5.42 7.10
CA TYR A 130 -11.63 5.14 8.12
C TYR A 130 -10.25 5.52 7.60
N ILE A 131 -9.42 6.08 8.47
CA ILE A 131 -7.98 6.26 8.29
C ILE A 131 -7.28 5.44 9.36
N ASN A 132 -6.45 4.47 8.96
CA ASN A 132 -5.75 3.57 9.89
C ASN A 132 -6.69 2.97 10.96
N SER A 133 -7.87 2.50 10.54
CA SER A 133 -8.94 1.94 11.39
C SER A 133 -9.70 2.92 12.30
N SER A 134 -9.45 4.23 12.21
CA SER A 134 -10.14 5.27 12.99
C SER A 134 -11.02 6.14 12.09
N MET A 135 -12.17 6.60 12.61
CA MET A 135 -13.03 7.50 11.85
C MET A 135 -12.34 8.87 11.70
N PRO A 136 -12.23 9.40 10.48
CA PRO A 136 -11.49 10.64 10.23
C PRO A 136 -12.22 11.86 10.79
N ALA A 137 -11.45 12.82 11.26
CA ALA A 137 -11.94 14.15 11.57
C ALA A 137 -11.76 15.09 10.37
N ILE A 138 -12.67 16.05 10.18
CA ILE A 138 -12.47 17.15 9.24
C ILE A 138 -11.24 17.96 9.70
N ASN A 139 -10.41 18.37 8.74
CA ASN A 139 -9.09 18.99 8.91
C ASN A 139 -8.04 18.05 9.53
N GLN A 140 -8.30 16.74 9.60
CA GLN A 140 -7.26 15.78 9.96
C GLN A 140 -6.18 15.79 8.88
N LYS A 141 -4.93 16.04 9.30
CA LYS A 141 -3.76 15.95 8.44
C LYS A 141 -3.45 14.51 8.09
N LEU A 142 -3.16 14.30 6.82
CA LEU A 142 -2.82 13.01 6.25
C LEU A 142 -1.29 12.89 6.10
N SER A 143 -0.76 11.80 6.61
CA SER A 143 0.68 11.51 6.66
C SER A 143 1.05 10.38 5.70
N PRO A 144 2.31 10.31 5.25
CA PRO A 144 2.82 9.13 4.56
C PRO A 144 2.59 7.85 5.40
N GLY A 145 2.13 6.79 4.75
CA GLY A 145 1.73 5.53 5.36
C GLY A 145 0.25 5.45 5.77
N ASP A 146 -0.49 6.56 5.73
CA ASP A 146 -1.92 6.54 6.04
C ASP A 146 -2.70 5.77 4.97
N ILE A 147 -3.53 4.84 5.43
CA ILE A 147 -4.46 4.07 4.59
C ILE A 147 -5.87 4.56 4.85
N ILE A 148 -6.47 5.11 3.80
CA ILE A 148 -7.85 5.59 3.79
C ILE A 148 -8.74 4.51 3.17
N VAL A 149 -9.84 4.17 3.83
CA VAL A 149 -10.83 3.18 3.38
C VAL A 149 -12.24 3.76 3.48
N THR A 150 -13.02 3.66 2.41
CA THR A 150 -14.43 4.07 2.37
C THR A 150 -15.37 2.87 2.25
N GLY A 151 -16.51 2.92 2.94
CA GLY A 151 -17.57 1.93 2.83
C GLY A 151 -18.42 2.04 1.55
N ARG A 152 -19.44 1.18 1.45
CA ARG A 152 -20.31 1.08 0.26
C ARG A 152 -21.08 2.36 -0.08
N ASP A 153 -21.52 3.09 0.93
CA ASP A 153 -22.30 4.32 0.78
C ASP A 153 -21.55 5.47 1.47
N SER A 154 -20.27 5.58 1.17
CA SER A 154 -19.36 6.45 1.89
C SER A 154 -18.36 7.07 0.93
N SER A 155 -17.89 8.25 1.27
CA SER A 155 -16.91 9.00 0.50
C SER A 155 -16.06 9.86 1.42
N LEU A 156 -14.88 10.21 0.94
CA LEU A 156 -13.96 11.10 1.64
C LEU A 156 -13.29 12.02 0.62
N SER A 157 -13.27 13.32 0.90
CA SER A 157 -12.46 14.28 0.16
C SER A 157 -11.31 14.76 1.03
N ALA A 158 -10.14 14.94 0.42
CA ALA A 158 -8.98 15.57 1.02
C ALA A 158 -8.37 16.57 0.05
N SER A 159 -7.84 17.67 0.57
CA SER A 159 -7.32 18.75 -0.27
C SER A 159 -6.09 19.44 0.31
N VAL A 160 -5.31 20.06 -0.57
CA VAL A 160 -4.17 20.92 -0.23
C VAL A 160 -3.87 21.85 -1.40
N SER A 161 -3.72 23.15 -1.15
CA SER A 161 -3.14 24.11 -2.10
C SER A 161 -3.61 24.00 -3.56
N GLY A 162 -4.93 23.84 -3.79
CA GLY A 162 -5.52 23.74 -5.13
C GLY A 162 -5.55 22.33 -5.73
N TYR A 163 -5.01 21.34 -5.01
CA TYR A 163 -5.20 19.91 -5.24
C TYR A 163 -6.35 19.36 -4.38
N GLU A 164 -7.18 18.52 -4.97
CA GLU A 164 -8.25 17.78 -4.31
C GLU A 164 -8.24 16.32 -4.78
N ILE A 165 -8.41 15.41 -3.84
CA ILE A 165 -8.66 13.99 -4.09
C ILE A 165 -9.96 13.59 -3.41
N PHE A 166 -10.87 13.04 -4.21
CA PHE A 166 -12.12 12.45 -3.76
C PHE A 166 -12.03 10.94 -3.87
N LEU A 167 -12.24 10.24 -2.76
CA LEU A 167 -12.35 8.79 -2.71
C LEU A 167 -13.83 8.41 -2.78
N GLY A 168 -14.16 7.61 -3.78
CA GLY A 168 -15.49 7.09 -4.02
C GLY A 168 -15.88 6.00 -3.02
N ARG A 169 -16.96 5.30 -3.36
CA ARG A 169 -17.49 4.19 -2.57
C ARG A 169 -16.56 3.00 -2.61
N SER A 170 -16.52 2.20 -1.54
CA SER A 170 -15.76 0.93 -1.46
C SER A 170 -14.33 1.08 -1.98
N SER A 171 -13.62 2.11 -1.53
CA SER A 171 -12.30 2.48 -2.05
C SER A 171 -11.24 2.39 -0.97
N SER A 172 -10.01 2.07 -1.38
CA SER A 172 -8.84 2.07 -0.51
C SER A 172 -7.65 2.72 -1.20
N VAL A 173 -7.13 3.77 -0.58
CA VAL A 173 -5.97 4.52 -1.04
C VAL A 173 -4.96 4.62 0.10
N GLU A 174 -3.70 4.38 -0.22
CA GLU A 174 -2.58 4.63 0.67
C GLU A 174 -1.80 5.87 0.21
N ILE A 175 -1.35 6.68 1.17
CA ILE A 175 -0.49 7.82 0.89
C ILE A 175 0.96 7.36 1.00
N VAL A 176 1.61 7.18 -0.15
CA VAL A 176 2.99 6.69 -0.20
C VAL A 176 3.97 7.82 0.13
N HIS A 177 3.75 9.00 -0.44
CA HIS A 177 4.56 10.18 -0.18
C HIS A 177 3.69 11.43 -0.10
N ASN A 178 4.11 12.35 0.77
CA ASN A 178 3.55 13.68 0.91
C ASN A 178 4.69 14.64 1.30
N SER A 179 5.32 15.25 0.31
CA SER A 179 6.40 16.22 0.53
C SER A 179 6.42 17.26 -0.58
N ILE A 180 6.82 18.50 -0.26
CA ILE A 180 6.94 19.59 -1.24
C ILE A 180 7.93 19.22 -2.35
N ASP A 181 9.04 18.56 -2.02
CA ASP A 181 10.10 18.25 -3.01
C ASP A 181 9.78 17.08 -3.94
N ARG A 182 8.90 16.15 -3.53
CA ARG A 182 8.55 14.95 -4.31
C ARG A 182 7.10 14.90 -4.76
N GLY A 183 6.32 15.93 -4.44
CA GLY A 183 4.88 15.92 -4.67
C GLY A 183 4.12 14.97 -3.75
N LEU A 184 2.90 14.67 -4.18
CA LEU A 184 2.01 13.68 -3.58
C LEU A 184 2.10 12.36 -4.34
N ARG A 185 2.18 11.24 -3.64
CA ARG A 185 2.09 9.92 -4.27
C ARG A 185 1.07 9.07 -3.55
N PHE A 186 0.16 8.52 -4.32
CA PHE A 186 -0.92 7.68 -3.83
C PHE A 186 -0.79 6.27 -4.41
N MET A 187 -1.19 5.26 -3.65
CA MET A 187 -1.39 3.91 -4.16
C MET A 187 -2.88 3.56 -4.04
N LEU A 188 -3.55 3.45 -5.19
CA LEU A 188 -4.94 3.00 -5.27
C LEU A 188 -4.97 1.48 -5.20
N ARG A 189 -5.39 0.94 -4.05
CA ARG A 189 -5.45 -0.51 -3.82
C ARG A 189 -6.71 -1.13 -4.42
N HIS A 190 -7.85 -0.44 -4.34
CA HIS A 190 -9.12 -0.82 -4.97
C HIS A 190 -10.13 0.36 -4.92
N GLY A 191 -11.19 0.28 -5.71
CA GLY A 191 -12.27 1.27 -5.77
C GLY A 191 -11.94 2.42 -6.72
N SER A 192 -12.44 3.62 -6.43
CA SER A 192 -12.37 4.76 -7.34
C SER A 192 -11.92 6.04 -6.68
N VAL A 193 -11.20 6.85 -7.45
CA VAL A 193 -10.76 8.19 -7.06
C VAL A 193 -11.06 9.18 -8.17
N VAL A 194 -11.46 10.39 -7.79
CA VAL A 194 -11.46 11.56 -8.67
C VAL A 194 -10.41 12.51 -8.14
N SER A 195 -9.51 12.95 -9.00
CA SER A 195 -8.46 13.89 -8.64
C SER A 195 -8.63 15.15 -9.46
N ARG A 196 -8.55 16.30 -8.79
CA ARG A 196 -8.60 17.63 -9.40
C ARG A 196 -7.39 18.42 -8.97
N SER A 197 -6.70 19.04 -9.92
CA SER A 197 -5.64 19.99 -9.62
C SER A 197 -5.84 21.26 -10.43
N SER A 198 -5.86 22.40 -9.74
CA SER A 198 -5.75 23.74 -10.34
C SER A 198 -4.40 24.40 -10.07
N GLY A 199 -3.50 23.69 -9.39
CA GLY A 199 -2.23 24.22 -8.88
C GLY A 199 -0.99 23.54 -9.46
N SER A 200 0.17 23.92 -8.92
CA SER A 200 1.49 23.39 -9.28
C SER A 200 1.92 22.20 -8.42
N VAL A 201 1.01 21.62 -7.64
CA VAL A 201 1.31 20.45 -6.81
C VAL A 201 1.57 19.29 -7.77
N GLU A 202 2.77 18.72 -7.71
CA GLU A 202 3.06 17.47 -8.42
C GLU A 202 2.39 16.32 -7.70
N TYR A 203 1.81 15.39 -8.46
CA TYR A 203 1.17 14.22 -7.89
C TYR A 203 1.20 13.03 -8.83
N SER A 204 1.10 11.82 -8.28
CA SER A 204 1.09 10.57 -9.04
C SER A 204 0.29 9.49 -8.34
N PHE A 205 -0.19 8.52 -9.11
CA PHE A 205 -0.88 7.35 -8.59
C PHE A 205 -0.17 6.07 -9.04
N GLU A 206 -0.10 5.09 -8.16
CA GLU A 206 0.29 3.72 -8.46
C GLU A 206 -0.94 2.82 -8.29
N CYS A 207 -1.19 1.92 -9.24
CA CYS A 207 -2.37 1.07 -9.21
C CYS A 207 -2.15 -0.21 -10.02
N GLY A 208 -2.20 -1.39 -9.39
CA GLY A 208 -2.15 -2.67 -10.10
C GLY A 208 -0.92 -2.90 -11.00
N GLY A 209 0.22 -2.26 -10.70
CA GLY A 209 1.43 -2.28 -11.53
C GLY A 209 1.51 -1.15 -12.56
N TYR A 210 0.47 -0.34 -12.71
CA TYR A 210 0.50 0.88 -13.51
C TYR A 210 0.98 2.08 -12.69
N SER A 211 1.82 2.90 -13.30
CA SER A 211 2.18 4.25 -12.86
C SER A 211 1.37 5.26 -13.65
N ILE A 212 0.66 6.13 -12.94
CA ILE A 212 -0.18 7.18 -13.50
C ILE A 212 0.41 8.53 -13.13
N VAL A 213 0.83 9.28 -14.15
CA VAL A 213 1.46 10.59 -14.02
C VAL A 213 0.57 11.64 -14.71
N PRO A 214 -0.18 12.43 -13.93
CA PRO A 214 -1.01 13.51 -14.44
C PRO A 214 -0.21 14.80 -14.66
N ALA A 215 -0.69 15.65 -15.56
CA ALA A 215 -0.10 16.98 -15.81
C ALA A 215 -1.11 18.10 -15.50
N GLY A 216 -1.38 18.35 -14.21
CA GLY A 216 -2.25 19.44 -13.75
C GLY A 216 -3.70 19.32 -14.24
N THR A 217 -4.41 18.27 -13.81
CA THR A 217 -5.59 17.76 -14.52
C THR A 217 -6.77 17.44 -13.62
N GLU A 218 -7.93 17.22 -14.26
CA GLU A 218 -9.10 16.57 -13.66
C GLU A 218 -9.33 15.20 -14.32
N PHE A 219 -9.32 14.14 -13.52
CA PHE A 219 -9.53 12.77 -13.99
C PHE A 219 -10.11 11.87 -12.90
N MET A 220 -10.59 10.71 -13.34
CA MET A 220 -11.08 9.61 -12.51
C MET A 220 -10.25 8.37 -12.78
N LEU A 221 -9.90 7.65 -11.73
CA LEU A 221 -9.39 6.27 -11.81
C LEU A 221 -10.37 5.35 -11.09
N SER A 222 -10.56 4.16 -11.62
CA SER A 222 -11.28 3.07 -10.96
C SER A 222 -10.48 1.78 -11.13
N TYR A 223 -10.25 1.07 -10.03
CA TYR A 223 -9.51 -0.18 -10.01
C TYR A 223 -10.26 -1.26 -9.24
N SER A 224 -10.62 -2.32 -9.94
CA SER A 224 -11.29 -3.49 -9.37
C SER A 224 -10.82 -4.74 -10.09
N ASP A 225 -10.62 -5.82 -9.35
CA ASP A 225 -10.33 -7.15 -9.93
C ASP A 225 -9.17 -7.17 -10.93
N GLY A 226 -8.13 -6.35 -10.68
CA GLY A 226 -6.96 -6.24 -11.56
C GLY A 226 -7.18 -5.36 -12.80
N ARG A 227 -8.35 -4.73 -12.95
CA ARG A 227 -8.70 -3.89 -14.09
C ARG A 227 -8.66 -2.42 -13.71
N LEU A 228 -7.93 -1.64 -14.49
CA LEU A 228 -7.82 -0.19 -14.35
C LEU A 228 -8.67 0.49 -15.42
N PHE A 229 -9.55 1.39 -14.99
CA PHE A 229 -10.27 2.32 -15.83
C PHE A 229 -9.81 3.75 -15.52
N ALA A 230 -9.61 4.56 -16.55
CA ALA A 230 -9.23 5.95 -16.43
C ALA A 230 -10.06 6.82 -17.36
N ALA A 231 -10.48 7.99 -16.88
CA ALA A 231 -11.24 8.96 -17.66
C ALA A 231 -10.76 10.38 -17.34
N VAL A 232 -10.53 11.21 -18.35
CA VAL A 232 -9.95 12.55 -18.21
C VAL A 232 -10.94 13.60 -18.69
N SER A 233 -11.34 14.52 -17.81
CA SER A 233 -12.16 15.68 -18.23
C SER A 233 -11.32 16.89 -18.60
N GLN A 234 -10.16 17.08 -17.96
CA GLN A 234 -9.29 18.24 -18.21
C GLN A 234 -7.81 17.85 -18.23
N GLY A 235 -7.06 18.41 -19.19
CA GLY A 235 -5.63 18.20 -19.37
C GLY A 235 -5.30 16.82 -19.95
N LYS A 236 -4.27 16.17 -19.42
CA LYS A 236 -3.83 14.84 -19.85
C LYS A 236 -3.23 13.97 -18.73
N VAL A 237 -3.39 12.66 -18.88
CA VAL A 237 -2.85 11.65 -17.96
C VAL A 237 -2.01 10.64 -18.75
N VAL A 238 -0.80 10.35 -18.27
CA VAL A 238 0.03 9.28 -18.82
C VAL A 238 -0.08 8.07 -17.91
N ILE A 239 -0.45 6.92 -18.47
CA ILE A 239 -0.48 5.63 -17.79
C ILE A 239 0.60 4.75 -18.40
N ALA A 240 1.44 4.14 -17.56
CA ALA A 240 2.51 3.26 -18.01
C ALA A 240 2.67 2.05 -17.09
N ASP A 241 3.03 0.91 -17.66
CA ASP A 241 3.60 -0.26 -16.95
C ASP A 241 4.99 -0.58 -17.56
N SER A 242 5.52 -1.79 -17.31
CA SER A 242 6.84 -2.20 -17.84
C SER A 242 6.88 -2.37 -19.36
N GLU A 243 5.75 -2.58 -20.02
CA GLU A 243 5.66 -2.96 -21.45
C GLU A 243 4.78 -2.00 -22.26
N PHE A 244 3.96 -1.19 -21.57
CA PHE A 244 2.91 -0.39 -22.17
C PHE A 244 2.96 1.05 -21.65
N ARG A 245 2.65 2.00 -22.53
CA ARG A 245 2.50 3.41 -22.21
C ARG A 245 1.42 4.03 -23.08
N ILE A 246 0.51 4.76 -22.46
CA ILE A 246 -0.54 5.51 -23.15
C ILE A 246 -0.71 6.90 -22.56
N GLU A 247 -1.04 7.86 -23.41
CA GLU A 247 -1.46 9.21 -23.03
C GLU A 247 -2.96 9.32 -23.29
N ILE A 248 -3.71 9.70 -22.26
CA ILE A 248 -5.16 9.92 -22.30
C ILE A 248 -5.40 11.42 -22.19
N SER A 249 -6.04 12.00 -23.20
CA SER A 249 -6.32 13.44 -23.25
C SER A 249 -7.72 13.76 -22.71
N ALA A 250 -7.97 15.05 -22.47
CA ALA A 250 -9.28 15.54 -22.08
C ALA A 250 -10.39 15.09 -23.04
N GLY A 251 -11.49 14.60 -22.49
CA GLY A 251 -12.62 14.06 -23.24
C GLY A 251 -12.43 12.61 -23.67
N GLU A 252 -11.40 11.92 -23.17
CA GLU A 252 -11.14 10.50 -23.46
C GLU A 252 -11.20 9.64 -22.20
N LYS A 253 -11.42 8.35 -22.42
CA LYS A 253 -11.36 7.29 -21.42
C LYS A 253 -10.63 6.07 -21.97
N TRP A 254 -10.08 5.29 -21.05
CA TRP A 254 -9.27 4.12 -21.32
C TRP A 254 -9.56 3.01 -20.30
N SER A 255 -9.39 1.76 -20.72
CA SER A 255 -9.49 0.59 -19.85
C SER A 255 -8.35 -0.38 -20.12
N SER A 256 -7.81 -0.99 -19.07
CA SER A 256 -6.82 -2.05 -19.18
C SER A 256 -7.34 -3.30 -19.91
N ASP A 257 -8.66 -3.48 -19.99
CA ASP A 257 -9.28 -4.57 -20.76
C ASP A 257 -9.12 -4.38 -22.28
N ASN A 258 -8.93 -3.14 -22.74
CA ASN A 258 -8.69 -2.80 -24.13
C ASN A 258 -7.57 -1.76 -24.24
N ARG A 259 -6.34 -2.23 -24.02
CA ARG A 259 -5.16 -1.36 -23.88
C ARG A 259 -4.90 -0.49 -25.11
N GLU A 260 -5.27 -0.93 -26.30
CA GLU A 260 -4.95 -0.29 -27.57
C GLU A 260 -5.93 0.82 -27.98
N SER A 261 -7.11 0.89 -27.34
CA SER A 261 -8.18 1.80 -27.74
C SER A 261 -8.39 2.90 -26.72
N LEU A 262 -8.50 4.13 -27.22
CA LEU A 262 -9.10 5.26 -26.50
C LEU A 262 -10.54 5.41 -26.96
N GLU A 263 -11.43 5.69 -26.02
CA GLU A 263 -12.82 5.99 -26.33
C GLU A 263 -13.14 7.43 -25.90
N HIS A 264 -14.12 8.04 -26.56
CA HIS A 264 -14.65 9.32 -26.09
C HIS A 264 -15.37 9.16 -24.74
N LEU A 265 -15.23 10.19 -23.91
CA LEU A 265 -15.92 10.29 -22.63
C LEU A 265 -17.43 10.37 -22.86
N ASP A 266 -18.18 9.45 -22.27
CA ASP A 266 -19.63 9.49 -22.31
C ASP A 266 -20.22 10.46 -21.28
N LYS A 267 -21.48 10.86 -21.48
CA LYS A 267 -22.17 11.84 -20.63
C LYS A 267 -22.30 11.38 -19.17
N GLU A 268 -22.42 10.07 -18.94
CA GLU A 268 -22.55 9.51 -17.60
C GLU A 268 -21.24 9.66 -16.81
N THR A 269 -20.12 9.29 -17.44
CA THR A 269 -18.77 9.44 -16.88
C THR A 269 -18.42 10.91 -16.68
N GLU A 270 -18.81 11.78 -17.61
CA GLU A 270 -18.64 13.23 -17.47
C GLU A 270 -19.41 13.80 -16.26
N GLN A 271 -20.64 13.32 -16.01
CA GLN A 271 -21.41 13.71 -14.84
C GLN A 271 -20.78 13.22 -13.53
N LEU A 272 -20.22 12.01 -13.52
CA LEU A 272 -19.51 11.47 -12.36
C LEU A 272 -18.26 12.28 -12.00
N LEU A 273 -17.49 12.69 -13.03
CA LEU A 273 -16.34 13.57 -12.85
C LEU A 273 -16.74 14.93 -12.26
N LYS A 274 -17.89 15.51 -12.67
CA LYS A 274 -18.38 16.79 -12.15
C LYS A 274 -18.96 16.69 -10.73
N SER A 275 -19.69 15.62 -10.44
CA SER A 275 -20.45 15.45 -9.18
C SER A 275 -20.14 14.11 -8.49
N PRO A 276 -18.90 13.91 -7.99
CA PRO A 276 -18.45 12.63 -7.46
C PRO A 276 -19.24 12.15 -6.22
N SER A 277 -19.83 13.05 -5.45
CA SER A 277 -20.64 12.74 -4.27
C SER A 277 -22.06 12.24 -4.58
N GLY A 278 -22.61 12.55 -5.76
CA GLY A 278 -24.02 12.28 -6.10
C GLY A 278 -24.27 11.17 -7.13
N GLY A 279 -23.23 10.71 -7.84
CA GLY A 279 -23.39 9.76 -8.94
C GLY A 279 -23.31 8.28 -8.54
N VAL A 280 -23.95 7.43 -9.36
CA VAL A 280 -23.72 5.98 -9.33
C VAL A 280 -22.36 5.73 -9.96
N TRP A 281 -21.35 5.53 -9.13
CA TRP A 281 -20.02 5.15 -9.59
C TRP A 281 -20.09 3.88 -10.44
N PRO A 282 -19.27 3.73 -11.49
CA PRO A 282 -19.22 2.51 -12.28
C PRO A 282 -18.91 1.34 -11.34
N SER A 283 -19.95 0.61 -10.96
CA SER A 283 -19.87 -0.56 -10.12
C SER A 283 -19.34 -1.74 -10.94
N GLU A 284 -19.03 -2.87 -10.30
CA GLU A 284 -18.68 -4.14 -10.95
C GLU A 284 -19.53 -4.47 -12.19
N ALA A 285 -20.80 -4.06 -12.22
CA ALA A 285 -21.71 -4.29 -13.34
C ALA A 285 -21.31 -3.52 -14.62
N TYR A 286 -20.72 -2.32 -14.50
CA TYR A 286 -20.26 -1.51 -15.64
C TYR A 286 -19.04 -2.16 -16.32
N LEU A 287 -18.11 -2.72 -15.52
CA LEU A 287 -16.95 -3.44 -16.05
C LEU A 287 -17.31 -4.83 -16.60
N LYS A 288 -18.29 -5.52 -16.00
CA LYS A 288 -18.74 -6.85 -16.45
C LYS A 288 -19.56 -6.81 -17.74
N ASN A 289 -20.41 -5.80 -17.95
CA ASN A 289 -21.33 -5.78 -19.10
C ASN A 289 -20.70 -5.32 -20.42
N ARG A 290 -19.52 -4.68 -20.42
CA ARG A 290 -18.85 -4.26 -21.67
C ARG A 290 -18.00 -5.33 -22.34
N GLY A 291 -17.68 -6.42 -21.64
CA GLY A 291 -17.08 -7.61 -22.25
C GLY A 291 -18.07 -8.44 -23.10
N ALA A 292 -19.38 -8.14 -23.03
CA ALA A 292 -20.42 -8.94 -23.67
C ALA A 292 -21.07 -8.28 -24.91
N ILE A 293 -20.71 -7.05 -25.26
CA ILE A 293 -21.32 -6.30 -26.39
C ILE A 293 -20.25 -5.97 -27.44
N ILE A 294 -19.61 -6.99 -28.00
CA ILE A 294 -18.95 -6.90 -29.31
C ILE A 294 -19.18 -8.24 -30.02
N ASN A 295 -20.34 -8.37 -30.66
CA ASN A 295 -20.56 -9.21 -31.86
C ASN A 295 -22.02 -9.08 -32.31
N GLU A 296 -22.38 -7.95 -32.91
CA GLU A 296 -23.42 -7.95 -33.95
C GLU A 296 -22.92 -7.10 -35.14
N PRO A 297 -22.72 -7.69 -36.32
CA PRO A 297 -22.34 -6.94 -37.50
C PRO A 297 -23.52 -6.12 -38.01
N ALA A 298 -23.26 -4.85 -38.25
CA ALA A 298 -24.18 -3.90 -38.86
C ALA A 298 -24.72 -4.40 -40.21
N ASN A 299 -26.04 -4.52 -40.33
CA ASN A 299 -26.69 -4.47 -41.63
C ASN A 299 -28.13 -3.93 -41.55
N ARG A 300 -28.35 -2.86 -42.33
CA ARG A 300 -29.61 -2.37 -42.94
C ARG A 300 -30.55 -1.42 -42.17
N SER A 301 -30.50 -0.17 -42.64
CA SER A 301 -31.58 0.60 -43.30
C SER A 301 -32.84 1.07 -42.52
N LEU A 302 -32.87 2.38 -42.28
CA LEU A 302 -33.91 3.39 -42.55
C LEU A 302 -35.39 2.95 -42.78
N SER A 303 -36.24 3.46 -41.88
CA SER A 303 -37.58 4.12 -42.03
C SER A 303 -38.51 3.59 -40.92
N GLY A 304 -39.00 4.38 -39.97
CA GLY A 304 -39.91 5.51 -40.16
C GLY A 304 -41.37 5.04 -40.04
N GLU A 305 -41.91 5.01 -38.81
CA GLU A 305 -43.30 5.35 -38.40
C GLU A 305 -43.67 4.76 -37.03
N GLU A 306 -44.44 5.55 -36.29
CA GLU A 306 -44.89 5.38 -34.89
C GLU A 306 -46.23 4.57 -34.80
N PRO A 307 -46.81 4.30 -33.61
CA PRO A 307 -47.04 2.93 -33.15
C PRO A 307 -48.51 2.48 -33.20
N VAL A 308 -48.73 1.17 -33.28
CA VAL A 308 -50.02 0.52 -33.03
C VAL A 308 -49.94 -0.33 -31.77
N ILE A 309 -50.78 0.03 -30.79
CA ILE A 309 -51.04 -0.72 -29.57
C ILE A 309 -51.79 -2.02 -29.93
N LYS A 310 -51.24 -3.18 -29.55
CA LYS A 310 -52.04 -4.38 -29.25
C LYS A 310 -51.46 -5.15 -28.06
N THR A 311 -52.38 -5.55 -27.21
CA THR A 311 -52.24 -6.21 -25.92
C THR A 311 -51.95 -7.70 -26.05
N ALA A 312 -51.10 -8.19 -25.15
CA ALA A 312 -51.03 -9.52 -24.52
C ALA A 312 -51.25 -10.80 -25.35
N GLU A 313 -50.18 -11.60 -25.43
CA GLU A 313 -50.25 -13.06 -25.25
C GLU A 313 -49.01 -13.50 -24.44
N GLU A 314 -49.27 -14.06 -23.25
CA GLU A 314 -48.32 -14.82 -22.46
C GLU A 314 -47.89 -16.06 -23.26
N ASN A 315 -46.58 -16.25 -23.44
CA ASN A 315 -46.04 -17.59 -23.68
C ASN A 315 -44.72 -17.76 -22.94
N ASN A 316 -44.72 -18.86 -22.19
CA ASN A 316 -43.79 -19.26 -21.16
C ASN A 316 -42.65 -20.06 -21.80
N GLU A 317 -41.52 -19.41 -22.07
CA GLU A 317 -40.25 -20.05 -22.47
C GLU A 317 -39.08 -19.59 -21.60
N GLU A 318 -39.23 -19.70 -20.28
CA GLU A 318 -38.09 -19.79 -19.36
C GLU A 318 -38.06 -21.20 -18.77
N SER A 319 -37.07 -22.02 -19.11
CA SER A 319 -36.51 -23.08 -18.21
C SER A 319 -35.58 -24.11 -18.90
N VAL A 320 -34.64 -23.69 -19.77
CA VAL A 320 -33.57 -24.62 -20.22
C VAL A 320 -32.16 -24.11 -19.94
N SER A 321 -31.93 -22.79 -19.81
CA SER A 321 -30.60 -22.25 -19.46
C SER A 321 -30.25 -22.40 -17.97
N SER A 322 -31.23 -22.28 -17.06
CA SER A 322 -30.95 -22.31 -15.62
C SER A 322 -30.51 -23.67 -15.07
N VAL A 323 -30.91 -24.77 -15.73
CA VAL A 323 -30.55 -26.14 -15.30
C VAL A 323 -29.10 -26.47 -15.67
N LYS A 324 -28.59 -25.93 -16.78
CA LYS A 324 -27.21 -26.14 -17.22
C LYS A 324 -26.23 -25.40 -16.31
N ASP A 325 -26.56 -24.16 -15.96
CA ASP A 325 -25.77 -23.34 -15.04
C ASP A 325 -25.74 -23.91 -13.61
N LEU A 326 -26.84 -24.51 -13.15
CA LEU A 326 -26.89 -25.20 -11.86
C LEU A 326 -26.03 -26.46 -11.83
N ARG A 327 -25.96 -27.21 -12.94
CA ARG A 327 -25.15 -28.43 -13.06
C ARG A 327 -23.66 -28.11 -13.07
N GLU A 328 -23.26 -27.08 -13.82
CA GLU A 328 -21.87 -26.61 -13.86
C GLU A 328 -21.42 -26.04 -12.50
N LYS A 329 -22.32 -25.35 -11.79
CA LYS A 329 -22.05 -24.88 -10.42
C LYS A 329 -21.89 -26.03 -9.42
N GLN A 330 -22.67 -27.11 -9.55
CA GLN A 330 -22.51 -28.30 -8.70
C GLN A 330 -21.21 -29.07 -9.00
N GLU A 331 -20.81 -29.18 -10.26
CA GLU A 331 -19.52 -29.79 -10.65
C GLU A 331 -18.34 -28.97 -10.12
N ASN A 332 -18.39 -27.64 -10.20
CA ASN A 332 -17.37 -26.77 -9.62
C ASN A 332 -17.27 -26.85 -8.09
N ILE A 333 -18.39 -27.05 -7.39
CA ILE A 333 -18.38 -27.26 -5.93
C ILE A 333 -17.75 -28.61 -5.58
N ARG A 334 -18.01 -29.66 -6.38
CA ARG A 334 -17.44 -30.99 -6.18
C ARG A 334 -15.93 -31.00 -6.42
N ALA A 335 -15.47 -30.40 -7.52
CA ALA A 335 -14.05 -30.28 -7.84
C ALA A 335 -13.26 -29.51 -6.77
N ASN A 336 -13.82 -28.43 -6.24
CA ASN A 336 -13.21 -27.67 -5.14
C ASN A 336 -13.13 -28.46 -3.82
N ARG A 337 -14.08 -29.36 -3.58
CA ARG A 337 -14.05 -30.24 -2.41
C ARG A 337 -12.94 -31.29 -2.54
N GLU A 338 -12.81 -31.91 -3.70
CA GLU A 338 -11.75 -32.89 -4.00
C GLU A 338 -10.36 -32.26 -3.88
N LEU A 339 -10.15 -31.05 -4.45
CA LEU A 339 -8.91 -30.28 -4.30
C LEU A 339 -8.53 -29.98 -2.84
N ARG A 340 -9.52 -29.72 -1.97
CA ARG A 340 -9.28 -29.49 -0.54
C ARG A 340 -8.92 -30.77 0.19
N GLU A 341 -9.50 -31.90 -0.19
CA GLU A 341 -9.17 -33.21 0.37
C GLU A 341 -7.74 -33.63 -0.02
N ASP A 342 -7.34 -33.39 -1.28
CA ASP A 342 -5.98 -33.64 -1.77
C ASP A 342 -4.93 -32.73 -1.13
N MET A 343 -5.21 -31.44 -0.96
CA MET A 343 -4.28 -30.56 -0.23
C MET A 343 -4.08 -31.02 1.22
N ASN A 344 -5.13 -31.54 1.86
CA ASN A 344 -5.06 -31.99 3.24
C ASN A 344 -4.30 -33.33 3.36
N SER A 345 -4.41 -34.23 2.37
CA SER A 345 -3.61 -35.46 2.33
C SER A 345 -2.12 -35.15 2.14
N ILE A 346 -1.77 -34.25 1.21
CA ILE A 346 -0.38 -33.80 0.99
C ILE A 346 0.20 -33.16 2.26
N LYS A 347 -0.55 -32.28 2.94
CA LYS A 347 -0.10 -31.68 4.20
C LYS A 347 0.11 -32.70 5.30
N LYS A 348 -0.69 -33.78 5.32
CA LYS A 348 -0.53 -34.87 6.28
C LYS A 348 0.73 -35.69 5.98
N GLU A 349 0.96 -36.05 4.71
CA GLU A 349 2.18 -36.74 4.29
C GLU A 349 3.44 -35.93 4.57
N GLN A 350 3.42 -34.61 4.35
CA GLN A 350 4.55 -33.74 4.69
C GLN A 350 4.82 -33.70 6.20
N ARG A 351 3.79 -33.75 7.05
CA ARG A 351 3.94 -33.81 8.51
C ARG A 351 4.53 -35.15 8.95
N ASP A 352 4.07 -36.25 8.37
CA ASP A 352 4.55 -37.59 8.70
C ASP A 352 5.99 -37.81 8.19
N GLY A 353 6.33 -37.29 7.01
CA GLY A 353 7.70 -37.29 6.48
C GLY A 353 8.69 -36.48 7.34
N LYS A 354 8.27 -35.33 7.89
CA LYS A 354 9.09 -34.57 8.85
C LYS A 354 9.31 -35.32 10.17
N ARG A 355 8.31 -36.09 10.63
CA ARG A 355 8.44 -36.90 11.85
C ARG A 355 9.39 -38.09 11.68
N LEU A 356 9.44 -38.68 10.48
CA LEU A 356 10.36 -39.78 10.17
C LEU A 356 11.81 -39.28 10.11
N ARG A 357 12.07 -38.12 9.48
CA ARG A 357 13.42 -37.53 9.42
C ARG A 357 13.98 -37.07 10.77
N ASN A 358 13.13 -36.78 11.74
CA ASN A 358 13.57 -36.41 13.10
C ASN A 358 13.78 -37.64 14.01
N ARG A 359 13.57 -38.87 13.50
CA ARG A 359 13.78 -40.12 14.23
C ARG A 359 15.00 -40.91 13.76
N GLU A 360 15.57 -40.55 12.62
CA GLU A 360 16.90 -40.98 12.15
C GLU A 360 17.96 -40.00 12.68
#